data_AF-A0A1W9I133-F1
#
_entry.id   AF-A0A1W9I133-F1
#
_cell.length_a   1.000
_cell.length_b   1.000
_cell.length_c   1.000
_cell.angle_alpha   90.00
_cell.angle_beta   90.00
_cell.angle_gamma   90.00
#
_symmetry.space_group_name_H-M   'P 1'
#
loop_
_entity.id
_entity.type
_entity.pdbx_description
1 polymer ?
#
loop_
_entity_poly.entity_id
_entity_poly.type
_entity_poly.pdbx_seq_one_letter_code
_entity_poly.pdbx_strand_id
1 'polypeptide(L)'
;MSSFKLVILDYAKNQLNNSDATKCLNDLIVVKQKNFERTDPDYVVVDKHDMIGSHFMIYETSNPYSPKLVFAIRNTYEDRAAKHKLKTPFLDLVPVLSKEFQDVFNKYRGQRGTICDCNSWFVDPSFSQKNSGLRLSDIGYVMVYLQLRRMGFDHFVGCTNEKYKAHRWVEHVGSFPKNMTFIHPTVPDPHMIILIEQFNRKFLLDTYSEYKVLFDQIFEIVPADAKYMNIQDAIKTFITTEVSDVLQLPTLQEAS
;
A
#
# COMPACT_ATOMS: atom_id res chain seq x y z
N MET A 1 -9.75 -8.44 18.98
CA MET A 1 -8.81 -8.29 17.84
C MET A 1 -8.02 -9.56 17.53
N SER A 2 -8.20 -10.67 18.26
CA SER A 2 -7.58 -11.98 17.94
C SER A 2 -8.07 -12.63 16.63
N SER A 3 -9.09 -12.03 15.99
CA SER A 3 -9.72 -12.51 14.77
C SER A 3 -9.15 -11.89 13.49
N PHE A 4 -7.95 -11.30 13.53
CA PHE A 4 -7.31 -10.78 12.33
C PHE A 4 -5.84 -11.19 12.25
N LYS A 5 -5.35 -11.35 11.02
CA LYS A 5 -3.94 -11.62 10.73
C LYS A 5 -3.44 -10.71 9.61
N LEU A 6 -2.31 -10.05 9.87
CA LEU A 6 -1.61 -9.23 8.89
C LEU A 6 -0.59 -10.10 8.14
N VAL A 7 -0.60 -10.02 6.81
CA VAL A 7 0.31 -10.79 5.95
C VAL A 7 0.97 -9.87 4.93
N ILE A 8 2.28 -9.98 4.78
CA ILE A 8 3.04 -9.36 3.69
C ILE A 8 3.53 -10.47 2.77
N LEU A 9 3.09 -10.45 1.51
CA LEU A 9 3.63 -11.31 0.45
C LEU A 9 4.49 -10.45 -0.47
N ASP A 10 5.80 -10.67 -0.47
CA ASP A 10 6.71 -9.94 -1.35
C ASP A 10 7.17 -10.78 -2.56
N TYR A 11 7.07 -10.22 -3.76
CA TYR A 11 7.69 -10.78 -4.97
C TYR A 11 7.37 -12.27 -5.20
N ALA A 12 6.07 -12.59 -5.31
CA ALA A 12 5.54 -13.95 -5.41
C ALA A 12 6.20 -14.80 -6.52
N LYS A 13 6.64 -14.18 -7.62
CA LYS A 13 7.36 -14.84 -8.72
C LYS A 13 8.58 -15.64 -8.26
N ASN A 14 9.31 -15.18 -7.24
CA ASN A 14 10.49 -15.87 -6.71
C ASN A 14 10.14 -16.95 -5.68
N GLN A 15 8.86 -17.18 -5.41
CA GLN A 15 8.38 -18.01 -4.31
C GLN A 15 7.29 -19.00 -4.73
N LEU A 16 7.16 -19.30 -6.03
CA LEU A 16 6.06 -20.14 -6.54
C LEU A 16 6.04 -21.59 -6.02
N ASN A 17 7.17 -22.05 -5.46
CA ASN A 17 7.28 -23.35 -4.79
C ASN A 17 6.89 -23.29 -3.30
N ASN A 18 6.64 -22.10 -2.75
CA ASN A 18 6.17 -21.91 -1.38
C ASN A 18 4.63 -21.97 -1.36
N SER A 19 4.07 -22.95 -0.65
CA SER A 19 2.63 -23.16 -0.56
C SER A 19 1.88 -21.95 0.01
N ASP A 20 2.47 -21.25 0.98
CA ASP A 20 1.85 -20.09 1.59
C ASP A 20 1.83 -18.90 0.62
N ALA A 21 2.92 -18.71 -0.14
CA ALA A 21 2.98 -17.70 -1.18
C ALA A 21 1.93 -17.94 -2.28
N THR A 22 1.84 -19.18 -2.77
CA THR A 22 0.86 -19.56 -3.79
C THR A 22 -0.58 -19.44 -3.28
N LYS A 23 -0.84 -19.82 -2.02
CA LYS A 23 -2.15 -19.63 -1.40
C LYS A 23 -2.53 -18.16 -1.32
N CYS A 24 -1.68 -17.31 -0.75
CA CYS A 24 -1.94 -15.88 -0.64
C CYS A 24 -2.14 -15.20 -2.02
N LEU A 25 -1.33 -15.58 -3.01
CA LEU A 25 -1.49 -15.09 -4.38
C LEU A 25 -2.84 -15.52 -4.98
N ASN A 26 -3.27 -16.77 -4.77
CA ASN A 26 -4.57 -17.25 -5.22
C ASN A 26 -5.72 -16.52 -4.53
N ASP A 27 -5.64 -16.29 -3.22
CA ASP A 27 -6.66 -15.52 -2.48
C ASP A 27 -6.81 -14.12 -3.07
N LEU A 28 -5.69 -13.44 -3.36
CA LEU A 28 -5.67 -12.13 -4.02
C LEU A 28 -6.36 -12.17 -5.39
N ILE A 29 -6.00 -13.14 -6.24
CA ILE A 29 -6.58 -13.28 -7.58
C ILE A 29 -8.10 -13.51 -7.49
N VAL A 30 -8.53 -14.46 -6.64
CA VAL A 30 -9.96 -14.79 -6.48
C VAL A 30 -10.75 -13.60 -5.95
N VAL A 31 -10.23 -12.89 -4.96
CA VAL A 31 -10.89 -11.71 -4.40
C VAL A 31 -10.97 -10.59 -5.42
N LYS A 32 -9.90 -10.32 -6.17
CA LYS A 32 -9.93 -9.33 -7.25
C LYS A 32 -10.98 -9.70 -8.30
N GLN A 33 -11.01 -10.95 -8.76
CA GLN A 33 -12.01 -11.45 -9.72
C GLN A 33 -13.46 -11.28 -9.22
N LYS A 34 -13.76 -11.65 -7.97
CA LYS A 34 -15.11 -11.46 -7.38
C LYS A 34 -15.55 -10.00 -7.32
N ASN A 35 -14.62 -9.07 -7.13
CA ASN A 35 -14.94 -7.65 -7.19
C ASN A 35 -15.02 -7.16 -8.64
N PHE A 36 -14.26 -7.75 -9.56
CA PHE A 36 -14.32 -7.43 -10.97
C PHE A 36 -15.61 -7.90 -11.65
N GLU A 37 -16.20 -9.01 -11.21
CA GLU A 37 -17.57 -9.42 -11.59
C GLU A 37 -18.62 -8.35 -11.24
N ARG A 38 -18.30 -7.43 -10.33
CA ARG A 38 -19.13 -6.27 -9.97
C ARG A 38 -18.76 -4.98 -10.70
N THR A 39 -17.71 -5.00 -11.52
CA THR A 39 -17.22 -3.88 -12.32
C THR A 39 -17.35 -4.18 -13.82
N ASP A 40 -16.82 -3.31 -14.67
CA ASP A 40 -16.85 -3.46 -16.12
C ASP A 40 -16.20 -4.79 -16.59
N PRO A 41 -16.82 -5.56 -17.50
CA PRO A 41 -16.27 -6.80 -18.06
C PRO A 41 -14.85 -6.67 -18.64
N ASP A 42 -14.46 -5.49 -19.12
CA ASP A 42 -13.14 -5.25 -19.71
C ASP A 42 -12.03 -5.06 -18.65
N TYR A 43 -12.37 -5.07 -17.35
CA TYR A 43 -11.44 -4.91 -16.24
C TYR A 43 -10.80 -6.24 -15.77
N VAL A 44 -11.14 -7.35 -16.42
CA VAL A 44 -10.70 -8.70 -16.05
C VAL A 44 -9.38 -9.07 -16.73
N VAL A 45 -8.25 -8.80 -16.09
CA VAL A 45 -6.96 -9.37 -16.51
C VAL A 45 -6.17 -9.80 -15.27
N VAL A 46 -5.56 -10.99 -15.33
CA VAL A 46 -4.53 -11.41 -14.36
C VAL A 46 -3.42 -10.36 -14.41
N ASP A 47 -3.36 -9.53 -13.38
CA ASP A 47 -2.43 -8.41 -13.33
C ASP A 47 -1.01 -8.95 -13.12
N LYS A 48 -0.17 -8.82 -14.15
CA LYS A 48 1.22 -9.32 -14.15
C LYS A 48 2.02 -8.76 -12.96
N HIS A 49 1.60 -7.62 -12.44
CA HIS A 49 2.24 -6.94 -11.33
C HIS A 49 1.96 -7.62 -9.99
N ASP A 50 0.93 -8.46 -9.91
CA ASP A 50 0.69 -9.30 -8.74
C ASP A 50 1.82 -10.32 -8.52
N MET A 51 2.53 -10.69 -9.57
CA MET A 51 3.67 -11.61 -9.46
C MET A 51 4.93 -10.92 -8.93
N ILE A 52 5.07 -9.62 -9.13
CA ILE A 52 6.35 -8.90 -8.94
C ILE A 52 6.29 -7.80 -7.86
N GLY A 53 5.10 -7.44 -7.41
CA GLY A 53 4.87 -6.47 -6.35
C GLY A 53 4.98 -7.05 -4.94
N SER A 54 4.82 -6.17 -3.95
CA SER A 54 4.53 -6.53 -2.57
C SER A 54 3.05 -6.35 -2.29
N HIS A 55 2.43 -7.32 -1.62
CA HIS A 55 1.02 -7.29 -1.24
C HIS A 55 0.90 -7.22 0.28
N PHE A 56 0.04 -6.32 0.73
CA PHE A 56 -0.26 -6.13 2.15
C PHE A 56 -1.71 -6.55 2.37
N MET A 57 -1.88 -7.61 3.13
CA MET A 57 -3.16 -8.31 3.26
C MET A 57 -3.60 -8.36 4.70
N ILE A 58 -4.92 -8.24 4.92
CA ILE A 58 -5.55 -8.48 6.21
C ILE A 58 -6.55 -9.61 6.03
N TYR A 59 -6.36 -10.68 6.79
CA TYR A 59 -7.26 -11.80 6.88
C TYR A 59 -8.11 -11.69 8.13
N GLU A 60 -9.41 -11.90 8.01
CA GLU A 60 -10.30 -12.19 9.14
C GLU A 60 -10.22 -13.69 9.45
N THR A 61 -10.04 -14.03 10.72
CA THR A 61 -9.67 -15.37 11.19
C THR A 61 -10.62 -15.93 12.25
N SER A 62 -11.84 -15.40 12.38
CA SER A 62 -12.87 -15.97 13.28
C SER A 62 -13.15 -17.43 12.96
N ASN A 63 -13.11 -17.80 11.68
CA ASN A 63 -13.04 -19.19 11.24
C ASN A 63 -11.58 -19.56 10.90
N PRO A 64 -10.85 -20.25 11.80
CA PRO A 64 -9.45 -20.58 11.58
C PRO A 64 -9.22 -21.57 10.41
N TYR A 65 -10.25 -22.33 10.03
CA TYR A 65 -10.16 -23.29 8.91
C TYR A 65 -10.38 -22.63 7.55
N SER A 66 -10.99 -21.45 7.53
CA SER A 66 -11.23 -20.68 6.31
C SER A 66 -11.04 -19.18 6.56
N PRO A 67 -9.80 -18.73 6.82
CA PRO A 67 -9.50 -17.30 6.92
C PRO A 67 -9.95 -16.57 5.65
N LYS A 68 -10.60 -15.43 5.82
CA LYS A 68 -11.13 -14.64 4.71
C LYS A 68 -10.25 -13.42 4.47
N LEU A 69 -9.72 -13.26 3.25
CA LEU A 69 -9.04 -12.03 2.85
C LEU A 69 -10.07 -10.88 2.78
N VAL A 70 -9.91 -9.87 3.65
CA VAL A 70 -10.85 -8.74 3.77
C VAL A 70 -10.25 -7.41 3.35
N PHE A 71 -8.94 -7.34 3.17
CA PHE A 71 -8.24 -6.17 2.68
C PHE A 71 -6.99 -6.58 1.91
N ALA A 72 -6.69 -5.88 0.82
CA ALA A 72 -5.43 -5.98 0.11
C ALA A 72 -5.04 -4.63 -0.52
N ILE A 73 -3.75 -4.33 -0.54
CA ILE A 73 -3.16 -3.25 -1.33
C ILE A 73 -1.80 -3.70 -1.85
N ARG A 74 -1.38 -3.21 -3.02
CA ARG A 74 -0.13 -3.62 -3.66
C ARG A 74 0.79 -2.45 -3.92
N ASN A 75 2.08 -2.67 -3.67
CA ASN A 75 3.16 -1.85 -4.20
C ASN A 75 3.87 -2.53 -5.37
N THR A 76 4.17 -1.79 -6.43
CA THR A 76 5.04 -2.20 -7.53
C THR A 76 6.20 -1.24 -7.66
N TYR A 77 7.42 -1.76 -7.61
CA TYR A 77 8.64 -0.99 -7.72
C TYR A 77 9.10 -0.91 -9.17
N GLU A 78 9.53 0.27 -9.62
CA GLU A 78 9.96 0.50 -11.01
C GLU A 78 11.14 -0.38 -11.42
N ASP A 79 12.13 -0.56 -10.55
CA ASP A 79 13.30 -1.40 -10.79
C ASP A 79 12.93 -2.88 -10.97
N ARG A 80 11.94 -3.37 -10.22
CA ARG A 80 11.41 -4.73 -10.35
C ARG A 80 10.62 -4.89 -11.64
N ALA A 81 9.74 -3.94 -11.97
CA ALA A 81 8.99 -3.97 -13.22
C ALA A 81 9.93 -4.00 -14.43
N ALA A 82 10.98 -3.17 -14.42
CA ALA A 82 11.96 -3.09 -15.49
C ALA A 82 12.68 -4.42 -15.76
N LYS A 83 13.00 -5.21 -14.72
CA LYS A 83 13.61 -6.57 -14.87
C LYS A 83 12.75 -7.53 -15.68
N HIS A 84 11.44 -7.29 -15.74
CA HIS A 84 10.47 -8.09 -16.50
C HIS A 84 9.98 -7.39 -17.76
N LYS A 85 10.64 -6.30 -18.19
CA LYS A 85 10.24 -5.47 -19.34
C LYS A 85 8.82 -4.89 -19.20
N LEU A 86 8.42 -4.59 -17.96
CA LEU A 86 7.16 -3.93 -17.62
C LEU A 86 7.44 -2.51 -17.12
N LYS A 87 6.46 -1.61 -17.23
CA LYS A 87 6.40 -0.39 -16.41
C LYS A 87 5.47 -0.63 -15.23
N THR A 88 5.49 0.23 -14.22
CA THR A 88 4.42 0.21 -13.20
C THR A 88 3.10 0.73 -13.81
N PRO A 89 1.93 0.37 -13.27
CA PRO A 89 0.64 0.80 -13.82
C PRO A 89 0.53 2.32 -13.94
N PHE A 90 1.03 3.05 -12.94
CA PHE A 90 1.06 4.51 -12.95
C PHE A 90 1.98 5.05 -14.06
N LEU A 91 3.15 4.44 -14.29
CA LEU A 91 4.06 4.83 -15.38
C LEU A 91 3.50 4.55 -16.78
N ASP A 92 2.65 3.52 -16.92
CA ASP A 92 1.91 3.27 -18.17
C ASP A 92 0.77 4.28 -18.36
N LEU A 93 0.20 4.80 -17.28
CA LEU A 93 -0.87 5.79 -17.30
C LEU A 93 -0.39 7.21 -17.65
N VAL A 94 0.74 7.67 -17.10
CA VAL A 94 1.21 9.07 -17.25
C VAL A 94 1.20 9.59 -18.69
N PRO A 95 1.69 8.87 -19.73
CA PRO A 95 1.76 9.39 -21.10
C PRO A 95 0.41 9.75 -21.74
N VAL A 96 -0.69 9.16 -21.25
CA VAL A 96 -2.04 9.42 -21.78
C VAL A 96 -2.80 10.48 -20.99
N LEU A 97 -2.22 11.01 -19.91
CA LEU A 97 -2.79 12.12 -19.14
C LEU A 97 -2.48 13.47 -19.80
N SER A 98 -3.20 14.52 -19.40
CA SER A 98 -2.95 15.88 -19.90
C SER A 98 -1.54 16.37 -19.57
N LYS A 99 -1.07 17.38 -20.31
CA LYS A 99 0.28 17.94 -20.16
C LYS A 99 0.55 18.42 -18.72
N GLU A 100 -0.44 19.01 -18.08
CA GLU A 100 -0.38 19.45 -16.68
C GLU A 100 -0.03 18.29 -15.73
N PHE A 101 -0.71 17.14 -15.86
CA PHE A 101 -0.42 15.95 -15.06
C PHE A 101 0.99 15.41 -15.31
N GLN A 102 1.40 15.37 -16.58
CA GLN A 102 2.74 14.94 -16.96
C GLN A 102 3.82 15.84 -16.33
N ASP A 103 3.61 17.16 -16.34
CA ASP A 103 4.57 18.12 -15.78
C ASP A 103 4.69 18.00 -14.26
N VAL A 104 3.56 17.83 -13.55
CA VAL A 104 3.56 17.59 -12.10
C VAL A 104 4.28 16.27 -11.76
N PHE A 105 3.98 15.20 -12.50
CA PHE A 105 4.66 13.91 -12.29
C PHE A 105 6.16 13.99 -12.59
N ASN A 106 6.56 14.64 -13.69
CA ASN A 106 7.97 14.78 -14.06
C ASN A 106 8.77 15.57 -13.03
N LYS A 107 8.17 16.62 -12.44
CA LYS A 107 8.76 17.34 -11.31
C LYS A 107 8.97 16.42 -10.11
N TYR A 108 7.96 15.66 -9.72
CA TYR A 108 8.04 14.70 -8.63
C TYR A 108 9.14 13.65 -8.87
N ARG A 109 9.15 13.03 -10.07
CA ARG A 109 10.13 12.02 -10.47
C ARG A 109 11.56 12.57 -10.45
N GLY A 110 11.75 13.81 -10.91
CA GLY A 110 13.05 14.48 -10.88
C GLY A 110 13.63 14.65 -9.47
N GLN A 111 12.78 14.72 -8.43
CA GLN A 111 13.20 14.88 -7.03
C GLN A 111 13.38 13.56 -6.30
N ARG A 112 12.62 12.51 -6.67
CA ARG A 112 12.50 11.27 -5.89
C ARG A 112 13.20 10.06 -6.51
N GLY A 113 13.59 10.12 -7.78
CA GLY A 113 14.32 9.06 -8.45
C GLY A 113 13.43 7.87 -8.80
N THR A 114 13.72 6.69 -8.25
CA THR A 114 13.01 5.44 -8.56
C THR A 114 11.61 5.46 -7.97
N ILE A 115 10.60 5.14 -8.77
CA ILE A 115 9.21 5.21 -8.35
C ILE A 115 8.74 3.90 -7.68
N CYS A 116 7.96 4.04 -6.61
CA CYS A 116 7.11 2.97 -6.10
C CYS A 116 5.64 3.33 -6.32
N ASP A 117 4.93 2.45 -7.02
CA ASP A 117 3.51 2.59 -7.35
C ASP A 117 2.64 1.79 -6.38
N CYS A 118 1.78 2.47 -5.63
CA CYS A 118 0.84 1.92 -4.66
C CYS A 118 -0.58 1.95 -5.22
N ASN A 119 -1.10 0.77 -5.55
CA ASN A 119 -2.35 0.61 -6.31
C ASN A 119 -3.03 -0.73 -5.98
N SER A 120 -4.08 -1.08 -6.74
CA SER A 120 -4.83 -2.35 -6.61
C SER A 120 -5.39 -2.57 -5.20
N TRP A 121 -5.94 -1.50 -4.62
CA TRP A 121 -6.57 -1.51 -3.32
C TRP A 121 -7.92 -2.26 -3.36
N PHE A 122 -8.16 -3.04 -2.32
CA PHE A 122 -9.40 -3.78 -2.08
C PHE A 122 -9.76 -3.74 -0.59
N VAL A 123 -11.03 -3.54 -0.29
CA VAL A 123 -11.63 -3.88 1.01
C VAL A 123 -12.94 -4.63 0.78
N ASP A 124 -13.21 -5.65 1.59
CA ASP A 124 -14.52 -6.26 1.63
C ASP A 124 -15.54 -5.24 2.18
N PRO A 125 -16.64 -4.96 1.47
CA PRO A 125 -17.66 -4.02 1.94
C PRO A 125 -18.17 -4.29 3.35
N SER A 126 -18.29 -5.56 3.79
CA SER A 126 -18.74 -5.88 5.16
C SER A 126 -17.74 -5.44 6.23
N PHE A 127 -16.47 -5.25 5.85
CA PHE A 127 -15.39 -4.78 6.71
C PHE A 127 -14.96 -3.34 6.41
N SER A 128 -15.70 -2.62 5.56
CA SER A 128 -15.47 -1.19 5.38
C SER A 128 -15.65 -0.44 6.70
N GLN A 129 -14.96 0.70 6.85
CA GLN A 129 -15.07 1.53 8.05
C GLN A 129 -16.53 1.95 8.32
N LYS A 130 -17.30 2.24 7.27
CA LYS A 130 -18.72 2.57 7.39
C LYS A 130 -19.55 1.45 8.02
N ASN A 131 -19.26 0.20 7.69
CA ASN A 131 -20.08 -0.95 8.08
C ASN A 131 -19.59 -1.64 9.36
N SER A 132 -18.29 -1.62 9.63
CA SER A 132 -17.67 -2.32 10.76
C SER A 132 -17.03 -1.41 11.80
N GLY A 133 -16.80 -0.13 11.47
CA GLY A 133 -15.97 0.78 12.27
C GLY A 133 -14.47 0.52 12.17
N LEU A 134 -14.03 -0.54 11.49
CA LEU A 134 -12.61 -0.91 11.40
C LEU A 134 -11.84 -0.01 10.45
N ARG A 135 -10.64 0.40 10.86
CA ARG A 135 -9.73 1.26 10.11
C ARG A 135 -8.75 0.45 9.25
N LEU A 136 -9.26 -0.52 8.48
CA LEU A 136 -8.42 -1.46 7.72
C LEU A 136 -7.47 -0.77 6.74
N SER A 137 -7.90 0.32 6.09
CA SER A 137 -7.04 1.13 5.22
C SER A 137 -5.83 1.69 5.96
N ASP A 138 -6.04 2.21 7.17
CA ASP A 138 -4.97 2.84 7.96
C ASP A 138 -3.95 1.78 8.39
N ILE A 139 -4.42 0.61 8.82
CA ILE A 139 -3.56 -0.54 9.13
C ILE A 139 -2.75 -0.95 7.89
N GLY A 140 -3.41 -1.06 6.73
CA GLY A 140 -2.77 -1.39 5.46
C GLY A 140 -1.70 -0.38 5.06
N TYR A 141 -1.95 0.92 5.21
CA TYR A 141 -0.97 1.96 4.90
C TYR A 141 0.21 2.01 5.86
N VAL A 142 0.05 1.60 7.13
CA VAL A 142 1.20 1.38 8.02
C VAL A 142 2.06 0.22 7.52
N MET A 143 1.46 -0.89 7.05
CA MET A 143 2.23 -2.00 6.44
C MET A 143 2.97 -1.55 5.18
N VAL A 144 2.30 -0.78 4.31
CA VAL A 144 2.90 -0.14 3.12
C VAL A 144 4.09 0.72 3.51
N TYR A 145 3.90 1.62 4.49
CA TYR A 145 4.96 2.49 4.97
C TYR A 145 6.17 1.71 5.46
N LEU A 146 5.98 0.73 6.36
CA LEU A 146 7.06 -0.10 6.89
C LEU A 146 7.84 -0.80 5.76
N GLN A 147 7.13 -1.33 4.75
CA GLN A 147 7.75 -1.94 3.57
C GLN A 147 8.54 -0.95 2.73
N LEU A 148 8.00 0.23 2.47
CA LEU A 148 8.68 1.26 1.69
C LEU A 148 9.97 1.68 2.38
N ARG A 149 9.91 1.99 3.67
CA ARG A 149 11.07 2.43 4.45
C ARG A 149 12.18 1.39 4.48
N ARG A 150 11.86 0.11 4.74
CA ARG A 150 12.86 -0.96 4.74
C ARG A 150 13.47 -1.24 3.37
N MET A 151 12.75 -0.91 2.30
CA MET A 151 13.25 -0.99 0.92
C MET A 151 13.97 0.29 0.46
N GLY A 152 14.12 1.29 1.33
CA GLY A 152 14.83 2.54 1.02
C GLY A 152 13.97 3.62 0.35
N PHE A 153 12.65 3.44 0.28
CA PHE A 153 11.72 4.43 -0.28
C PHE A 153 11.17 5.33 0.82
N ASP A 154 11.02 6.62 0.53
CA ASP A 154 10.40 7.63 1.39
C ASP A 154 9.13 8.24 0.78
N HIS A 155 8.66 7.67 -0.32
CA HIS A 155 7.59 8.21 -1.14
C HIS A 155 6.86 7.08 -1.87
N PHE A 156 5.66 7.37 -2.37
CA PHE A 156 4.98 6.52 -3.36
C PHE A 156 4.08 7.36 -4.26
N VAL A 157 3.73 6.79 -5.41
CA VAL A 157 2.73 7.32 -6.34
C VAL A 157 1.56 6.36 -6.47
N GLY A 158 0.43 6.85 -6.97
CA GLY A 158 -0.72 6.00 -7.29
C GLY A 158 -1.89 6.84 -7.79
N CYS A 159 -3.04 6.21 -7.94
CA CYS A 159 -4.28 6.93 -8.20
C CYS A 159 -5.46 6.30 -7.45
N THR A 160 -6.37 7.14 -6.96
CA THR A 160 -7.57 6.71 -6.24
C THR A 160 -8.81 6.90 -7.10
N ASN A 161 -9.77 5.97 -7.02
CA ASN A 161 -11.06 6.11 -7.70
C ASN A 161 -11.99 7.04 -6.89
N GLU A 162 -12.31 8.18 -7.49
CA GLU A 162 -13.04 9.28 -6.85
C GLU A 162 -14.55 9.15 -6.91
N LYS A 163 -15.07 8.22 -7.70
CA LYS A 163 -16.47 7.78 -7.58
C LYS A 163 -16.79 7.31 -6.17
N TYR A 164 -15.81 6.71 -5.49
CA TYR A 164 -15.91 6.22 -4.12
C TYR A 164 -15.24 7.14 -3.09
N LYS A 165 -14.70 8.31 -3.50
CA LYS A 165 -13.90 9.22 -2.67
C LYS A 165 -12.72 8.51 -1.98
N ALA A 166 -12.04 7.63 -2.72
CA ALA A 166 -10.98 6.79 -2.18
C ALA A 166 -9.74 7.58 -1.70
N HIS A 167 -9.52 8.83 -2.15
CA HIS A 167 -8.46 9.70 -1.62
C HIS A 167 -8.50 9.85 -0.09
N ARG A 168 -9.69 9.74 0.54
CA ARG A 168 -9.85 9.87 2.00
C ARG A 168 -9.07 8.83 2.77
N TRP A 169 -8.81 7.66 2.17
CA TRP A 169 -8.03 6.60 2.81
C TRP A 169 -6.54 6.92 2.89
N VAL A 170 -6.05 7.86 2.08
CA VAL A 170 -4.64 8.27 2.06
C VAL A 170 -4.41 9.69 2.59
N GLU A 171 -5.48 10.47 2.79
CA GLU A 171 -5.44 11.84 3.34
C GLU A 171 -4.60 11.97 4.62
N HIS A 172 -4.73 11.02 5.53
CA HIS A 172 -4.02 11.07 6.80
C HIS A 172 -2.61 10.46 6.74
N VAL A 173 -2.31 9.72 5.66
CA VAL A 173 -1.05 8.98 5.48
C VAL A 173 0.09 9.93 5.08
N GLY A 174 -0.22 10.99 4.33
CA GLY A 174 0.77 11.97 3.90
C GLY A 174 0.17 13.09 3.05
N SER A 175 1.00 14.04 2.66
CA SER A 175 0.57 15.19 1.85
C SER A 175 0.64 14.89 0.35
N PHE A 176 -0.40 15.28 -0.39
CA PHE A 176 -0.48 15.19 -1.85
C PHE A 176 -1.39 16.29 -2.44
N PRO A 177 -1.24 16.62 -3.74
CA PRO A 177 -2.12 17.58 -4.40
C PRO A 177 -3.58 17.09 -4.48
N LYS A 178 -4.53 17.82 -3.85
CA LYS A 178 -5.95 17.43 -3.79
C LYS A 178 -6.79 17.83 -5.01
N ASN A 179 -6.22 18.62 -5.93
CA ASN A 179 -6.90 19.16 -7.11
C ASN A 179 -6.55 18.43 -8.42
N MET A 180 -5.84 17.30 -8.32
CA MET A 180 -5.31 16.58 -9.48
C MET A 180 -6.23 15.42 -9.90
N THR A 181 -7.44 15.76 -10.35
CA THR A 181 -8.46 14.78 -10.79
C THR A 181 -8.56 14.65 -12.31
N PHE A 182 -8.65 13.42 -12.82
CA PHE A 182 -8.77 13.10 -14.25
C PHE A 182 -9.79 11.97 -14.46
N ILE A 183 -10.25 11.75 -15.69
CA ILE A 183 -11.03 10.56 -16.05
C ILE A 183 -10.05 9.47 -16.47
N HIS A 184 -10.09 8.31 -15.80
CA HIS A 184 -9.14 7.25 -16.10
C HIS A 184 -9.45 6.63 -17.47
N PRO A 185 -8.44 6.38 -18.33
CA PRO A 185 -8.63 5.99 -19.73
C PRO A 185 -9.22 4.59 -19.89
N THR A 186 -8.85 3.64 -19.02
CA THR A 186 -9.36 2.27 -19.05
C THR A 186 -10.67 2.08 -18.27
N VAL A 187 -10.78 2.68 -17.08
CA VAL A 187 -12.00 2.71 -16.27
C VAL A 187 -12.50 4.14 -16.28
N PRO A 188 -13.53 4.51 -17.06
CA PRO A 188 -13.95 5.90 -17.28
C PRO A 188 -14.68 6.54 -16.08
N ASP A 189 -14.20 6.26 -14.87
CA ASP A 189 -14.56 6.88 -13.61
C ASP A 189 -13.55 8.00 -13.27
N PRO A 190 -13.96 9.02 -12.50
CA PRO A 190 -13.03 10.04 -12.01
C PRO A 190 -12.00 9.41 -11.08
N HIS A 191 -10.73 9.77 -11.27
CA HIS A 191 -9.61 9.37 -10.45
C HIS A 191 -8.80 10.58 -9.99
N MET A 192 -8.10 10.46 -8.87
CA MET A 192 -7.17 11.49 -8.37
C MET A 192 -5.76 10.94 -8.35
N ILE A 193 -4.79 11.72 -8.82
CA ILE A 193 -3.38 11.38 -8.66
C ILE A 193 -2.97 11.55 -7.20
N ILE A 194 -2.29 10.54 -6.66
CA ILE A 194 -1.68 10.54 -5.34
C ILE A 194 -0.17 10.53 -5.50
N LEU A 195 0.49 11.59 -5.02
CA LEU A 195 1.95 11.71 -4.96
C LEU A 195 2.32 11.99 -3.50
N ILE A 196 2.59 10.94 -2.72
CA ILE A 196 3.03 11.11 -1.34
C ILE A 196 4.52 11.36 -1.33
N GLU A 197 4.89 12.57 -0.91
CA GLU A 197 6.28 13.04 -0.78
C GLU A 197 6.81 12.98 0.65
N GLN A 198 5.90 13.06 1.62
CA GLN A 198 6.20 13.01 3.04
C GLN A 198 5.07 12.27 3.75
N PHE A 199 5.45 11.26 4.52
CA PHE A 199 4.51 10.52 5.35
C PHE A 199 4.19 11.31 6.63
N ASN A 200 2.93 11.26 7.05
CA ASN A 200 2.50 11.72 8.36
C ASN A 200 2.89 10.66 9.40
N ARG A 201 4.15 10.69 9.83
CA ARG A 201 4.74 9.68 10.70
C ARG A 201 4.02 9.55 12.04
N LYS A 202 3.53 10.67 12.61
CA LYS A 202 2.71 10.67 13.83
C LYS A 202 1.43 9.84 13.67
N PHE A 203 0.66 10.09 12.62
CA PHE A 203 -0.57 9.32 12.36
C PHE A 203 -0.29 7.82 12.22
N LEU A 204 0.79 7.47 11.51
CA LEU A 204 1.20 6.09 11.33
C LEU A 204 1.60 5.43 12.65
N LEU A 205 2.29 6.17 13.54
CA LEU A 205 2.69 5.69 14.87
C LEU A 205 1.49 5.52 15.80
N ASP A 206 0.57 6.48 15.80
CA ASP A 206 -0.66 6.41 16.58
C ASP A 206 -1.50 5.19 16.16
N THR A 207 -1.59 4.95 14.83
CA THR A 207 -2.26 3.77 14.28
C THR A 207 -1.52 2.48 14.64
N TYR A 208 -0.20 2.42 14.50
CA TYR A 208 0.59 1.26 14.96
C TYR A 208 0.32 0.96 16.44
N SER A 209 0.33 1.99 17.30
CA SER A 209 0.17 1.85 18.74
C SER A 209 -1.22 1.32 19.11
N GLU A 210 -2.27 1.81 18.44
CA GLU A 210 -3.65 1.33 18.60
C GLU A 210 -3.78 -0.18 18.26
N TYR A 211 -3.08 -0.63 17.21
CA TYR A 211 -3.17 -2.01 16.70
C TYR A 211 -1.91 -2.85 16.96
N LYS A 212 -1.12 -2.49 17.98
CA LYS A 212 0.22 -3.03 18.22
C LYS A 212 0.30 -4.56 18.15
N VAL A 213 -0.65 -5.24 18.80
CA VAL A 213 -0.70 -6.72 18.84
C VAL A 213 -0.76 -7.35 17.45
N LEU A 214 -1.44 -6.70 16.49
CA LEU A 214 -1.50 -7.18 15.11
C LEU A 214 -0.16 -6.98 14.39
N PHE A 215 0.45 -5.80 14.57
CA PHE A 215 1.73 -5.45 13.93
C PHE A 215 2.90 -6.31 14.43
N ASP A 216 2.94 -6.57 15.75
CA ASP A 216 3.94 -7.47 16.36
C ASP A 216 3.86 -8.89 15.79
N GLN A 217 2.72 -9.28 15.19
CA GLN A 217 2.45 -10.62 14.69
C GLN A 217 2.30 -10.67 13.16
N ILE A 218 2.81 -9.67 12.43
CA ILE A 218 2.84 -9.71 10.95
C ILE A 218 3.51 -11.01 10.50
N PHE A 219 2.84 -11.73 9.60
CA PHE A 219 3.42 -12.87 8.91
C PHE A 219 4.02 -12.42 7.58
N GLU A 220 5.31 -12.68 7.41
CA GLU A 220 6.05 -12.31 6.20
C GLU A 220 6.34 -13.51 5.32
N ILE A 221 6.03 -13.37 4.04
CA ILE A 221 6.34 -14.34 2.99
C ILE A 221 7.24 -13.63 1.99
N VAL A 222 8.55 -13.69 2.20
CA VAL A 222 9.57 -12.96 1.43
C VAL A 222 10.57 -13.92 0.78
N PRO A 223 11.17 -13.56 -0.38
CA PRO A 223 12.19 -14.39 -1.01
C PRO A 223 13.38 -14.63 -0.08
N ALA A 224 13.97 -15.82 -0.15
CA ALA A 224 15.13 -16.19 0.68
C ALA A 224 16.36 -15.29 0.44
N ASP A 225 16.44 -14.66 -0.74
CA ASP A 225 17.50 -13.75 -1.15
C ASP A 225 17.16 -12.25 -0.92
N ALA A 226 16.08 -11.95 -0.18
CA ALA A 226 15.71 -10.58 0.15
C ALA A 226 16.84 -9.86 0.91
N LYS A 227 17.26 -8.70 0.41
CA LYS A 227 18.39 -7.91 0.93
C LYS A 227 18.00 -6.75 1.85
N TYR A 228 16.72 -6.64 2.21
CA TYR A 228 16.19 -5.61 3.09
C TYR A 228 15.96 -6.17 4.50
N MET A 229 15.86 -5.29 5.49
CA MET A 229 15.61 -5.68 6.88
C MET A 229 14.26 -6.42 7.06
N ASN A 230 14.19 -7.37 7.98
CA ASN A 230 12.92 -8.01 8.34
C ASN A 230 11.94 -6.99 8.95
N ILE A 231 10.63 -7.31 8.94
CA ILE A 231 9.59 -6.36 9.37
C ILE A 231 9.69 -6.01 10.85
N GLN A 232 10.12 -6.96 11.69
CA GLN A 232 10.18 -6.74 13.14
C GLN A 232 11.26 -5.71 13.48
N ASP A 233 12.39 -5.75 12.79
CA ASP A 233 13.42 -4.73 12.92
C ASP A 233 12.96 -3.40 12.30
N ALA A 234 12.20 -3.42 11.20
CA ALA A 234 11.64 -2.20 10.62
C ALA A 234 10.66 -1.51 11.57
N ILE A 235 9.83 -2.28 12.29
CA ILE A 235 8.94 -1.79 13.35
C ILE A 235 9.75 -1.17 14.50
N LYS A 236 10.81 -1.82 14.96
CA LYS A 236 11.68 -1.26 16.02
C LYS A 236 12.28 0.07 15.58
N THR A 237 12.88 0.14 14.38
CA THR A 237 13.44 1.38 13.84
C THR A 237 12.38 2.47 13.72
N PHE A 238 11.18 2.12 13.24
CA PHE A 238 10.08 3.08 13.15
C PHE A 238 9.77 3.70 14.53
N ILE A 239 9.55 2.87 15.55
CA ILE A 239 9.25 3.34 16.91
C ILE A 239 10.40 4.19 17.48
N THR A 240 11.64 3.73 17.36
CA THR A 240 12.81 4.42 17.94
C THR A 240 13.05 5.78 17.30
N THR A 241 12.93 5.88 15.96
CA THR A 241 13.16 7.15 15.27
C THR A 241 12.06 8.17 15.62
N GLU A 242 10.79 7.76 15.74
CA GLU A 242 9.73 8.70 16.16
C GLU A 242 9.91 9.19 17.61
N VAL A 243 10.23 8.28 18.54
CA VAL A 243 10.42 8.65 19.95
C VAL A 243 11.58 9.63 20.08
N SER A 244 12.62 9.47 19.28
CA SER A 244 13.77 10.39 19.25
C SER A 244 13.40 11.76 18.68
N ASP A 245 12.57 11.82 17.63
CA ASP A 245 12.11 13.07 17.02
C ASP A 245 11.12 13.83 17.93
N VAL A 246 10.30 13.11 18.72
CA VAL A 246 9.37 13.69 19.70
C VAL A 246 10.12 14.25 20.93
N LEU A 247 11.20 13.59 21.36
CA LEU A 247 12.03 14.03 22.50
C LEU A 247 12.99 15.18 22.14
N GLN A 248 13.15 15.51 20.86
CA GLN A 248 13.95 16.65 20.39
C GLN A 248 13.14 17.93 20.15
N LEU A 249 11.83 17.95 20.44
CA LEU A 249 11.11 19.21 20.55
C LEU A 249 11.72 19.99 21.72
N PRO A 250 12.29 21.19 21.50
CA PRO A 250 12.79 21.98 22.60
C PRO A 250 11.61 22.25 23.52
N THR A 251 11.77 21.87 24.79
CA THR A 251 11.02 22.47 25.89
C THR A 251 11.25 23.98 25.79
N LEU A 252 10.35 24.68 25.11
CA LEU A 252 10.15 26.11 25.30
C LEU A 252 9.51 26.25 26.67
N GLN A 253 10.33 26.11 27.71
CA GLN A 253 10.12 26.78 28.98
C GLN A 253 11.42 26.83 29.78
N GLU A 254 11.71 28.06 30.17
CA GLU A 254 12.53 28.46 31.31
C GLU A 254 14.06 28.56 31.10
N ALA A 255 14.51 29.76 30.74
CA ALA A 255 15.40 30.54 31.61
C ALA A 255 15.56 31.99 31.13
N SER A 256 15.09 32.91 31.98
CA SER A 256 15.46 34.34 32.16
C SER A 256 15.36 35.31 30.99
#